data_AF-A0A0F7U1N4-F1
#
_entry.id   AF-A0A0F7U1N4-F1
#
_cell.length_a   1.000
_cell.length_b   1.000
_cell.length_c   1.000
_cell.angle_alpha   90.00
_cell.angle_beta   90.00
_cell.angle_gamma   90.00
#
_symmetry.space_group_name_H-M   'P 1'
#
loop_
_entity.id
_entity.type
_entity.pdbx_description
1 polymer ?
#
loop_
_entity_poly.entity_id
_entity_poly.type
_entity_poly.pdbx_seq_one_letter_code
_entity_poly.pdbx_strand_id
1 'polypeptide(L)'
;MEAELKGVYEMMQDAEMKGFIALEVKVLRTHVHESIRMAGHANRIDPDKWHPLIMSFQELYGLGRKKTSPSILAEINEEGYRPFSNLVDDEATTEEEE
;
A
#
# COMPACT_ATOMS: atom_id res chain seq x y z
N MET A 1 4.06 -8.30 -4.09
CA MET A 1 2.63 -8.19 -3.76
C MET A 1 1.86 -8.83 -4.89
N GLU A 2 0.87 -9.66 -4.57
CA GLU A 2 -0.09 -10.22 -5.53
C GLU A 2 -1.39 -9.43 -5.38
N ALA A 3 -1.98 -9.02 -6.49
CA ALA A 3 -3.18 -8.18 -6.49
C ALA A 3 -4.08 -8.47 -7.69
N GLU A 4 -5.37 -8.23 -7.52
CA GLU A 4 -6.40 -8.32 -8.56
C GLU A 4 -6.79 -6.91 -9.01
N LEU A 5 -6.87 -6.67 -10.33
CA LEU A 5 -7.35 -5.39 -10.87
C LEU A 5 -8.85 -5.25 -10.61
N LYS A 6 -9.27 -4.14 -10.00
CA LYS A 6 -10.67 -3.81 -9.74
C LYS A 6 -11.19 -2.65 -10.58
N GLY A 7 -10.32 -1.72 -10.98
CA GLY A 7 -10.70 -0.58 -11.80
C GLY A 7 -9.54 0.07 -12.53
N VAL A 8 -9.86 0.74 -13.65
CA VAL A 8 -8.92 1.57 -14.42
C VAL A 8 -9.57 2.93 -14.61
N TYR A 9 -8.88 3.98 -14.16
CA TYR A 9 -9.40 5.34 -14.19
C TYR A 9 -8.47 6.24 -14.99
N GLU A 10 -8.99 6.89 -16.02
CA GLU A 10 -8.28 7.93 -16.75
C GLU A 10 -8.27 9.22 -15.93
N MET A 11 -7.08 9.78 -15.73
CA MET A 11 -6.88 11.03 -14.99
C MET A 11 -6.59 12.18 -15.96
N MET A 12 -6.76 13.42 -15.48
CA MET A 12 -6.47 14.65 -16.25
C MET A 12 -7.25 14.76 -17.57
N GLN A 13 -8.53 14.38 -17.56
CA GLN A 13 -9.36 14.34 -18.77
C GLN A 13 -9.60 15.72 -19.41
N ASP A 14 -9.45 16.78 -18.63
CA ASP A 14 -9.57 18.18 -19.02
C ASP A 14 -8.26 18.77 -19.59
N ALA A 15 -7.15 18.04 -19.53
CA ALA A 15 -5.87 18.45 -20.10
C ALA A 15 -5.67 17.85 -21.51
N GLU A 16 -4.92 18.56 -22.37
CA GLU A 16 -4.52 18.01 -23.68
C GLU A 16 -3.57 16.80 -23.55
N MET A 17 -2.88 16.69 -22.41
CA MET A 17 -1.95 15.60 -22.13
C MET A 17 -2.72 14.36 -21.64
N LYS A 18 -2.79 13.35 -22.52
CA LYS A 18 -3.33 12.02 -22.19
C LYS A 18 -2.23 11.06 -21.71
N GLY A 19 -2.64 10.02 -20.98
CA GLY A 19 -1.77 8.89 -20.63
C GLY A 19 -1.55 8.66 -19.14
N PHE A 20 -2.17 9.46 -18.27
CA PHE A 20 -2.19 9.18 -16.83
C PHE A 20 -3.38 8.29 -16.48
N ILE A 21 -3.07 7.07 -16.04
CA ILE A 21 -4.06 6.10 -15.57
C ILE A 21 -3.79 5.74 -14.12
N ALA A 22 -4.85 5.67 -13.31
CA ALA A 22 -4.82 5.07 -11.99
C ALA A 22 -5.37 3.64 -12.08
N LEU A 23 -4.60 2.69 -11.56
CA LEU A 23 -5.01 1.29 -11.44
C LEU A 23 -5.43 1.02 -10.00
N GLU A 24 -6.70 0.70 -9.81
CA GLU A 24 -7.21 0.25 -8.51
C GLU A 24 -7.08 -1.27 -8.42
N VAL A 25 -6.47 -1.74 -7.33
CA VAL A 25 -6.19 -3.17 -7.14
C VAL A 25 -6.58 -3.62 -5.73
N LYS A 26 -7.19 -4.80 -5.63
CA LYS A 26 -7.40 -5.52 -4.35
C LYS A 26 -6.15 -6.33 -4.05
N VAL A 27 -5.47 -6.03 -2.94
CA VAL A 27 -4.29 -6.79 -2.51
C VAL A 27 -4.72 -8.17 -2.03
N LEU A 28 -4.26 -9.21 -2.70
CA LEU A 28 -4.57 -10.60 -2.36
C LEU A 28 -3.54 -11.19 -1.40
N ARG A 29 -2.26 -10.86 -1.61
CA ARG A 29 -1.16 -11.39 -0.80
C ARG A 29 0.04 -10.46 -0.77
N THR A 30 0.63 -10.33 0.41
CA THR A 30 1.91 -9.63 0.61
C THR A 30 2.98 -10.62 1.03
N HIS A 31 4.07 -10.63 0.27
CA HIS A 31 5.26 -11.43 0.57
C HIS A 31 6.34 -10.51 1.14
N VAL A 32 6.91 -10.93 2.27
CA VAL A 32 7.93 -10.16 2.98
C VAL A 32 9.13 -11.07 3.19
N HIS A 33 10.31 -10.59 2.79
CA HIS A 33 11.56 -11.29 3.04
C HIS A 33 11.86 -11.30 4.55
N GLU A 34 12.24 -12.45 5.10
CA GLU A 34 12.40 -12.60 6.55
C GLU A 34 13.43 -11.64 7.15
N SER A 35 14.50 -11.33 6.40
CA SER A 35 15.53 -10.40 6.86
C SER A 35 15.03 -8.99 7.15
N ILE A 36 13.91 -8.56 6.55
CA ILE A 36 13.34 -7.22 6.74
C ILE A 36 12.07 -7.23 7.60
N ARG A 37 11.62 -8.42 8.05
CA ARG A 37 10.49 -8.51 8.98
C ARG A 37 10.92 -8.02 10.36
N MET A 38 10.07 -7.25 11.01
CA MET A 38 10.31 -6.78 12.37
C MET A 38 10.16 -7.93 13.36
N ALA A 39 11.15 -8.12 14.23
CA ALA A 39 11.12 -9.18 15.23
C ALA A 39 9.90 -9.03 16.15
N GLY A 40 9.27 -10.15 16.50
CA GLY A 40 8.09 -10.19 17.38
C GLY A 40 6.78 -9.77 16.72
N HIS A 41 6.77 -9.43 15.43
CA HIS A 41 5.57 -8.98 14.72
C HIS A 41 5.35 -9.80 13.44
N ALA A 42 4.11 -10.27 13.24
CA ALA A 42 3.76 -11.07 12.06
C ALA A 42 3.66 -10.23 10.78
N ASN A 43 3.31 -8.95 10.91
CA ASN A 43 2.83 -8.07 9.83
C ASN A 43 3.52 -6.69 9.81
N ARG A 44 4.74 -6.58 10.35
CA ARG A 44 5.50 -5.31 10.36
C ARG A 44 6.83 -5.43 9.63
N ILE A 45 7.16 -4.39 8.86
CA ILE A 45 8.46 -4.23 8.21
C ILE A 45 9.38 -3.42 9.14
N ASP A 46 10.62 -3.87 9.28
CA ASP A 46 11.67 -3.09 9.93
C ASP A 46 12.20 -2.03 8.94
N PRO A 47 11.89 -0.74 9.14
CA PRO A 47 12.29 0.30 8.19
C PRO A 47 13.80 0.50 8.12
N ASP A 48 14.53 0.19 9.21
CA ASP A 48 15.99 0.32 9.24
C ASP A 48 16.65 -0.77 8.37
N LYS A 49 16.00 -1.94 8.23
CA LYS A 49 16.47 -3.03 7.36
C LYS A 49 15.96 -2.96 5.92
N TRP A 50 14.78 -2.37 5.70
CA TRP A 50 14.15 -2.34 4.37
C TRP A 50 14.80 -1.34 3.41
N HIS A 51 15.15 -0.13 3.87
CA HIS A 51 15.88 0.87 3.11
C HIS A 51 15.37 1.13 1.67
N PRO A 52 14.09 1.52 1.48
CA PRO A 52 13.55 1.81 0.16
C PRO A 52 14.24 3.02 -0.48
N LEU A 53 14.19 3.05 -1.83
CA LEU A 53 14.53 4.23 -2.61
C LEU A 53 13.31 5.15 -2.71
N ILE A 54 13.55 6.46 -2.60
CA ILE A 54 12.54 7.50 -2.85
C ILE A 54 12.96 8.25 -4.10
N MET A 55 12.01 8.41 -5.03
CA MET A 55 12.20 9.28 -6.19
C MET A 55 11.74 10.69 -5.86
N SER A 56 12.59 11.68 -6.14
CA SER A 56 12.27 13.11 -6.04
C SER A 56 12.78 13.82 -7.29
N PHE A 57 11.88 14.47 -8.04
CA PHE A 57 12.21 15.14 -9.30
C PHE A 57 13.04 14.28 -10.28
N GLN A 58 12.63 13.03 -10.48
CA GLN A 58 13.31 12.02 -11.31
C GLN A 58 14.69 11.55 -10.81
N GLU A 59 15.14 12.00 -9.65
CA GLU A 59 16.36 11.53 -8.99
C GLU A 59 16.02 10.50 -7.91
N LEU A 60 16.85 9.45 -7.77
CA LEU A 60 16.66 8.38 -6.78
C LEU A 60 17.55 8.61 -5.55
N TYR A 61 16.92 8.69 -4.37
CA TYR A 61 17.58 8.85 -3.08
C TYR A 61 17.35 7.63 -2.18
N GLY A 62 18.36 7.25 -1.41
CA GLY A 62 18.21 6.31 -0.30
C GLY A 62 17.75 6.99 0.97
N LEU A 63 17.08 6.26 1.86
CA LEU A 63 16.80 6.72 3.22
C LEU A 63 18.09 6.81 4.06
N GLY A 64 18.04 7.60 5.13
CA GLY A 64 19.10 7.61 6.14
C GLY A 64 19.15 6.27 6.89
N ARG A 65 20.36 5.86 7.32
CA ARG A 65 20.60 4.56 7.98
C ARG A 65 19.85 4.33 9.29
N LYS A 66 19.27 5.37 9.88
CA LYS A 66 18.56 5.33 11.16
C LYS A 66 17.38 6.30 11.14
N LYS A 67 16.32 5.94 11.88
CA LYS A 67 15.20 6.82 12.22
C LYS A 67 15.69 8.14 12.82
N THR A 68 15.10 9.25 12.38
CA THR A 68 15.40 10.58 12.92
C THR A 68 14.69 10.83 14.25
N SER A 69 13.40 10.48 14.35
CA SER A 69 12.62 10.53 15.59
C SER A 69 11.48 9.51 15.56
N PRO A 70 10.92 9.12 16.72
CA PRO A 70 9.64 8.42 16.75
C PRO A 70 8.49 9.32 16.28
N SER A 71 7.41 8.71 15.81
CA SER A 71 6.15 9.38 15.49
C SER A 71 5.12 9.10 16.57
N ILE A 72 4.37 10.12 17.00
CA ILE A 72 3.25 9.98 17.96
C ILE A 72 2.19 9.02 17.41
N LEU A 73 1.99 8.99 16.09
CA LEU A 73 1.06 8.08 15.44
C LEU A 73 1.44 6.60 15.64
N ALA A 74 2.71 6.31 15.88
CA ALA A 74 3.20 4.94 16.10
C ALA A 74 2.96 4.44 17.54
N GLU A 75 2.50 5.29 18.46
CA GLU A 75 2.18 4.89 19.84
C GLU A 75 0.84 4.14 19.93
N ILE A 76 -0.06 4.35 18.95
CA ILE A 76 -1.35 3.68 18.92
C ILE A 76 -1.16 2.25 18.38
N ASN A 77 -1.76 1.27 19.07
CA ASN A 77 -1.72 -0.11 18.61
C ASN A 77 -2.57 -0.30 17.35
N GLU A 78 -1.89 -0.50 16.23
CA GLU A 78 -2.46 -0.69 14.89
C GLU A 78 -3.49 -1.83 14.80
N GLU A 79 -3.38 -2.87 15.63
CA GLU A 79 -4.34 -3.99 15.64
C GLU A 79 -5.76 -3.54 16.02
N GLY A 80 -5.90 -2.38 16.68
CA GLY A 80 -7.21 -1.76 16.93
C GLY A 80 -7.94 -1.31 15.66
N TYR A 81 -7.23 -1.07 14.55
CA TYR A 81 -7.82 -0.62 13.28
C TYR A 81 -8.23 -1.78 12.37
N ARG A 82 -7.71 -2.99 12.60
CA ARG A 82 -7.88 -4.15 11.72
C ARG A 82 -9.34 -4.55 11.44
N PRO A 83 -10.30 -4.45 12.38
CA PRO A 83 -11.70 -4.76 12.10
C PRO A 83 -12.32 -3.88 11.01
N PHE A 84 -11.81 -2.65 10.82
CA PHE A 84 -12.35 -1.70 9.84
C PHE A 84 -11.74 -1.85 8.44
N SER A 85 -10.61 -2.56 8.30
CA SER A 85 -9.88 -2.66 7.03
C SER A 85 -10.31 -3.84 6.14
N ASN A 86 -10.99 -4.84 6.69
CA ASN A 86 -11.29 -6.10 5.99
C ASN A 86 -12.75 -6.24 5.56
N LEU A 87 -13.60 -5.22 5.73
CA LEU A 87 -15.04 -5.30 5.45
C LEU A 87 -15.42 -5.16 3.97
N VAL A 88 -14.46 -5.21 3.03
CA VAL A 88 -14.79 -5.24 1.60
C VAL A 88 -14.99 -6.69 1.17
N ASP A 89 -16.09 -7.28 1.67
CA ASP A 89 -16.65 -8.50 1.11
C ASP A 89 -17.44 -8.12 -0.15
N ASP A 90 -17.19 -8.91 -1.20
CA ASP A 90 -17.69 -8.75 -2.57
C ASP A 90 -19.23 -8.75 -2.62
N GLU A 91 -19.86 -7.59 -2.88
CA GLU A 91 -21.19 -7.60 -3.50
C GLU A 91 -21.03 -7.97 -4.98
N ALA A 92 -20.88 -9.26 -5.23
CA ALA A 92 -20.99 -9.88 -6.54
C ALA A 92 -22.18 -10.83 -6.56
N THR A 93 -23.40 -10.30 -6.41
CA THR A 93 -24.69 -10.87 -6.87
C THR A 93 -25.72 -9.77 -6.62
N THR A 94 -26.51 -9.25 -7.55
CA THR A 94 -27.52 -9.94 -8.38
C THR A 94 -28.15 -8.84 -9.23
N GLU A 95 -28.13 -8.89 -10.57
CA GLU A 95 -29.18 -8.36 -11.48
C GLU A 95 -28.96 -8.96 -12.88
N GLU A 96 -29.14 -10.27 -13.02
CA GLU A 96 -29.67 -10.87 -14.26
C GLU A 96 -30.92 -11.65 -13.84
N GLU A 97 -32.08 -10.98 -13.89
CA GLU A 97 -33.40 -11.59 -14.06
C GLU A 97 -34.42 -10.46 -14.31
N GLU A 98 -34.60 -10.09 -15.59
CA GLU A 98 -35.91 -9.95 -16.27
C GLU A 98 -35.74 -9.73 -17.79
#